data_AF-A0A9X6RGC8-F1
#
_entry.id   AF-A0A9X6RGC8-F1
#
_cell.length_a   1.000
_cell.length_b   1.000
_cell.length_c   1.000
_cell.angle_alpha   90.00
_cell.angle_beta   90.00
_cell.angle_gamma   90.00
#
_symmetry.space_group_name_H-M   'P 1'
#
loop_
_entity.id
_entity.type
_entity.pdbx_description
1 polymer ?
#
loop_
_entity_poly.entity_id
_entity_poly.type
_entity_poly.pdbx_seq_one_letter_code
_entity_poly.pdbx_strand_id
1 'polypeptide(L)'
;MKPATFKEAVVLYEGMIVNQIKKLGIRQDYEEYYQCGLIGLWHAYERFDAKKGYFPAYALVTVRGYILERLKKESTLQERCVCVGEYEEIFHFEDVEIRVKDFMSVLDEKEKYIIFERFFVGKTMGEIALETEMTYYQVRWMYRQAIEKMRDSVKG
;
A
#
# COMPACT_ATOMS: atom_id res chain seq x y z
N MET A 1 -11.47 0.55 -24.28
CA MET A 1 -11.76 1.78 -25.07
C MET A 1 -11.41 2.98 -24.18
N LYS A 2 -10.99 4.11 -24.75
CA LYS A 2 -10.78 5.34 -23.95
C LYS A 2 -12.16 5.84 -23.47
N PRO A 3 -12.34 6.15 -22.17
CA PRO A 3 -13.60 6.70 -21.64
C PRO A 3 -13.96 8.04 -22.28
N ALA A 4 -15.24 8.44 -22.24
CA ALA A 4 -15.70 9.66 -22.89
C ALA A 4 -15.30 10.92 -22.11
N THR A 5 -15.24 10.80 -20.78
CA THR A 5 -14.77 11.86 -19.89
C THR A 5 -13.64 11.39 -19.00
N PHE A 6 -12.81 12.32 -18.53
CA PHE A 6 -11.79 11.98 -17.54
C PHE A 6 -12.40 11.52 -16.21
N LYS A 7 -13.54 12.08 -15.81
CA LYS A 7 -14.26 11.64 -14.60
C LYS A 7 -14.62 10.16 -14.68
N GLU A 8 -15.14 9.70 -15.82
CA GLU A 8 -15.37 8.27 -16.06
C GLU A 8 -14.07 7.46 -16.03
N ALA A 9 -12.98 7.99 -16.57
CA ALA A 9 -11.68 7.33 -16.52
C ALA A 9 -11.20 7.15 -15.07
N VAL A 10 -11.37 8.15 -14.21
CA VAL A 10 -11.03 8.03 -12.79
C VAL A 10 -11.84 6.91 -12.14
N VAL A 11 -13.17 6.91 -12.31
CA VAL A 11 -14.04 5.86 -11.74
C VAL A 11 -13.64 4.46 -12.22
N LEU A 12 -13.29 4.30 -13.50
CA LEU A 12 -12.94 3.00 -14.08
C LEU A 12 -11.54 2.50 -13.68
N TYR A 13 -10.58 3.41 -13.49
CA TYR A 13 -9.17 3.06 -13.31
C TYR A 13 -8.61 3.39 -11.92
N GLU A 14 -9.42 3.93 -11.00
CA GLU A 14 -9.02 4.16 -9.62
C GLU A 14 -8.46 2.88 -8.97
N GLY A 15 -9.18 1.76 -9.09
CA GLY A 15 -8.72 0.47 -8.56
C GLY A 15 -7.37 0.02 -9.14
N MET A 16 -7.06 0.41 -10.37
CA MET A 16 -5.74 0.15 -10.99
C MET A 16 -4.64 0.98 -10.32
N ILE A 17 -4.88 2.26 -10.05
CA ILE A 17 -3.94 3.14 -9.33
C ILE A 17 -3.66 2.56 -7.94
N VAL A 18 -4.72 2.25 -7.18
CA VAL A 18 -4.59 1.64 -5.84
C VAL A 18 -3.81 0.33 -5.88
N ASN A 19 -4.05 -0.51 -6.88
CA ASN A 19 -3.32 -1.77 -7.03
C ASN A 19 -1.84 -1.56 -7.39
N GLN A 20 -1.51 -0.55 -8.21
CA GLN A 20 -0.12 -0.21 -8.52
C GLN A 20 0.64 0.20 -7.25
N ILE A 21 0.05 1.08 -6.43
CA ILE A 21 0.64 1.53 -5.16
C ILE A 21 0.87 0.34 -4.23
N LYS A 22 -0.15 -0.52 -4.07
CA LYS A 22 -0.04 -1.75 -3.25
C LYS A 22 1.06 -2.70 -3.75
N LYS A 23 1.16 -2.91 -5.07
CA LYS A 23 2.18 -3.77 -5.68
C LYS A 23 3.60 -3.22 -5.54
N LEU A 24 3.74 -1.91 -5.43
CA LEU A 24 5.02 -1.24 -5.20
C LEU A 24 5.42 -1.23 -3.71
N GLY A 25 4.58 -1.75 -2.82
CA GLY A 25 4.89 -1.84 -1.39
C GLY A 25 4.89 -0.49 -0.67
N ILE A 26 4.31 0.55 -1.28
CA ILE A 26 4.22 1.90 -0.71
C ILE A 26 3.20 1.86 0.44
N ARG A 27 3.66 2.18 1.65
CA ARG A 27 2.86 2.17 2.90
C ARG A 27 2.74 3.55 3.56
N GLN A 28 3.66 4.46 3.26
CA GLN A 28 3.66 5.85 3.73
C GLN A 28 3.27 6.77 2.58
N ASP A 29 2.81 7.99 2.89
CA ASP A 29 2.47 9.06 1.93
C ASP A 29 1.51 8.61 0.81
N TYR A 30 0.59 7.71 1.15
CA TYR A 30 -0.33 7.07 0.19
C TYR A 30 -1.07 8.08 -0.68
N GLU A 31 -1.55 9.16 -0.08
CA GLU A 31 -2.31 10.21 -0.79
C GLU A 31 -1.46 10.88 -1.88
N GLU A 32 -0.18 11.14 -1.60
CA GLU A 32 0.71 11.77 -2.58
C GLU A 32 0.97 10.86 -3.78
N TYR A 33 1.20 9.57 -3.52
CA TYR A 33 1.37 8.58 -4.58
C TYR A 33 0.09 8.32 -5.37
N TYR A 34 -1.06 8.41 -4.70
CA TYR A 34 -2.37 8.35 -5.35
C TYR A 34 -2.58 9.55 -6.29
N GLN A 35 -2.24 10.76 -5.84
CA GLN A 35 -2.27 11.96 -6.69
C GLN A 35 -1.32 11.83 -7.89
N CYS A 36 -0.10 11.34 -7.70
CA CYS A 36 0.83 11.04 -8.79
C CYS A 36 0.22 10.04 -9.80
N GLY A 37 -0.49 9.03 -9.30
CA GLY A 37 -1.23 8.08 -10.12
C GLY A 37 -2.35 8.73 -10.93
N LEU A 38 -3.13 9.63 -10.32
CA LEU A 38 -4.18 10.40 -11.02
C LEU A 38 -3.60 11.32 -12.10
N ILE A 39 -2.48 11.98 -11.83
CA ILE A 39 -1.77 12.81 -12.81
C ILE A 39 -1.28 11.95 -13.98
N GLY A 40 -0.70 10.78 -13.70
CA GLY A 40 -0.32 9.82 -14.73
C GLY A 40 -1.51 9.36 -15.57
N LEU A 41 -2.67 9.13 -14.94
CA LEU A 41 -3.90 8.76 -15.64
C LEU A 41 -4.43 9.91 -16.51
N TRP A 42 -4.36 11.15 -16.03
CA TRP A 42 -4.71 12.34 -16.80
C TRP A 42 -3.85 12.45 -18.06
N HIS A 43 -2.53 12.33 -17.93
CA HIS A 43 -1.64 12.37 -19.08
C HIS A 43 -1.86 11.21 -20.05
N ALA A 44 -2.13 10.00 -19.53
CA ALA A 44 -2.51 8.88 -20.38
C ALA A 44 -3.80 9.19 -21.16
N TYR A 45 -4.79 9.77 -20.48
CA TYR A 45 -6.07 10.15 -21.08
C TYR A 45 -5.89 11.18 -22.20
N GLU A 46 -5.15 12.26 -21.96
CA GLU A 46 -4.93 13.31 -22.96
C GLU A 46 -4.13 12.83 -24.17
N ARG A 47 -3.06 12.07 -23.94
CA ARG A 47 -2.06 11.75 -24.98
C ARG A 47 -2.30 10.41 -25.67
N PHE A 48 -3.33 9.67 -25.28
CA PHE A 48 -3.61 8.37 -25.87
C PHE A 48 -3.91 8.48 -27.36
N ASP A 49 -3.23 7.63 -28.13
CA ASP A 49 -3.44 7.44 -29.57
C ASP A 49 -3.99 6.03 -29.81
N ALA A 50 -5.21 5.95 -30.35
CA ALA A 50 -5.89 4.68 -30.64
C ALA A 50 -5.13 3.81 -31.65
N LYS A 51 -4.25 4.39 -32.48
CA LYS A 51 -3.43 3.63 -33.43
C LYS A 51 -2.30 2.84 -32.76
N LYS A 52 -1.91 3.24 -31.54
CA LYS A 52 -0.76 2.65 -30.82
C LYS A 52 -1.16 1.51 -29.89
N GLY A 53 -2.44 1.16 -29.82
CA GLY A 53 -2.94 0.01 -29.07
C GLY A 53 -4.09 0.34 -28.13
N TYR A 54 -4.18 -0.39 -27.02
CA TYR A 54 -5.32 -0.32 -26.10
C TYR A 54 -5.07 0.64 -24.93
N PHE A 55 -6.04 1.53 -24.68
CA PHE A 55 -5.98 2.51 -23.60
C PHE A 55 -5.65 1.93 -22.22
N PRO A 56 -6.25 0.82 -21.73
CA PRO A 56 -5.92 0.27 -20.42
C PRO A 56 -4.44 -0.09 -20.26
N ALA A 57 -3.83 -0.68 -21.29
CA ALA A 57 -2.42 -1.06 -21.26
C ALA A 57 -1.52 0.19 -21.24
N TYR A 58 -1.86 1.20 -22.04
CA TYR A 58 -1.15 2.48 -22.04
C TYR A 58 -1.26 3.19 -20.68
N ALA A 59 -2.48 3.33 -20.15
CA ALA A 59 -2.74 3.94 -18.86
C ALA A 59 -2.00 3.23 -17.72
N LEU A 60 -1.99 1.90 -17.71
CA LEU A 60 -1.25 1.11 -16.71
C LEU A 60 0.24 1.47 -16.68
N VAL A 61 0.88 1.53 -17.85
CA VAL A 61 2.31 1.84 -17.97
C VAL A 61 2.59 3.30 -17.59
N THR A 62 1.76 4.23 -18.06
CA THR A 62 1.93 5.66 -17.76
C THR A 62 1.74 5.94 -16.27
N VAL A 63 0.64 5.48 -15.66
CA VAL A 63 0.38 5.63 -14.22
C VAL A 63 1.52 5.07 -13.38
N ARG A 64 1.99 3.86 -13.70
CA ARG A 64 3.10 3.24 -12.99
C ARG A 64 4.38 4.06 -13.12
N GLY A 65 4.66 4.64 -14.29
CA GLY A 65 5.81 5.50 -14.53
C GLY A 65 5.83 6.74 -13.63
N TYR A 66 4.70 7.43 -13.49
CA TYR A 66 4.59 8.62 -12.65
C TYR A 66 4.80 8.30 -11.16
N ILE A 67 4.22 7.19 -10.68
CA ILE A 67 4.43 6.74 -9.29
C ILE A 67 5.90 6.38 -9.04
N LEU A 68 6.55 5.67 -9.99
CA LEU A 68 7.97 5.32 -9.89
C LEU A 68 8.89 6.55 -9.95
N GLU A 69 8.56 7.55 -10.75
CA GLU A 69 9.33 8.79 -10.81
C GLU A 69 9.31 9.53 -9.46
N ARG A 70 8.13 9.59 -8.80
CA ARG A 70 8.01 10.17 -7.46
C ARG A 70 8.85 9.40 -6.43
N LEU A 71 8.78 8.07 -6.43
CA LEU A 71 9.60 7.21 -5.58
C LEU A 71 11.11 7.48 -5.76
N LYS A 72 11.55 7.59 -7.02
CA LYS A 72 12.96 7.86 -7.33
C LYS A 72 13.40 9.22 -6.78
N LYS A 73 12.54 10.24 -6.87
CA LYS A 73 12.80 11.57 -6.29
C LYS A 73 12.91 11.50 -4.76
N GLU A 74 12.03 10.77 -4.07
CA GLU A 74 12.15 10.59 -2.61
C GLU A 74 13.43 9.89 -2.20
N SER A 75 13.76 8.78 -2.85
CA SER A 75 15.01 8.05 -2.58
C SER A 75 16.23 8.98 -2.73
N THR A 76 16.25 9.80 -3.77
CA THR A 76 17.34 10.75 -4.03
C THR A 76 17.40 11.88 -2.98
N LEU A 77 16.24 12.32 -2.47
CA LEU A 77 16.15 13.36 -1.44
C LEU A 77 16.57 12.82 -0.07
N GLN A 78 16.13 11.61 0.29
CA GLN A 78 16.53 10.94 1.54
C GLN A 78 18.04 10.67 1.60
N GLU A 79 18.69 10.38 0.46
CA GLU A 79 20.15 10.23 0.39
C GLU A 79 20.92 11.54 0.61
N ARG A 80 20.26 12.71 0.43
CA ARG A 80 20.92 14.03 0.44
C ARG A 80 20.51 14.91 1.62
N CYS A 81 19.47 14.54 2.36
CA CYS A 81 18.92 15.32 3.47
C CYS A 81 18.67 14.42 4.69
N VAL A 82 19.02 14.91 5.90
CA VAL A 82 18.44 14.41 7.15
C VAL A 82 17.17 15.20 7.38
N CYS A 83 16.02 14.55 7.35
CA CYS A 83 14.75 15.21 7.61
C CYS A 83 14.69 15.69 9.07
N VAL A 84 14.77 17.00 9.30
CA VAL A 84 14.30 17.63 10.54
C VAL A 84 12.89 18.11 10.23
N GLY A 85 11.90 17.23 10.42
CA GLY A 85 10.51 17.56 10.13
C GLY A 85 9.94 18.51 11.18
N GLU A 86 9.47 19.68 10.77
CA GLU A 86 8.49 20.45 11.53
C GLU A 86 7.14 19.72 11.40
N TYR A 87 6.84 18.86 12.38
CA TYR A 87 5.55 18.19 12.52
C TYR A 87 4.57 19.13 13.24
N GLU A 88 3.68 19.80 12.52
CA GLU A 88 2.45 20.37 13.07
C GLU A 88 1.23 19.64 12.49
N GLU A 89 0.89 18.50 13.09
CA GLU A 89 -0.39 18.23 13.74
C GLU A 89 -0.14 17.04 14.68
N ILE A 90 -0.40 17.21 15.98
CA ILE A 90 0.02 16.27 17.02
C ILE A 90 -0.88 15.03 17.00
N PHE A 91 -0.59 14.07 16.10
CA PHE A 91 -0.84 12.67 16.38
C PHE A 91 0.12 12.28 17.52
N HIS A 92 -0.37 12.17 18.75
CA HIS A 92 0.50 11.79 19.86
C HIS A 92 1.03 10.38 19.57
N PHE A 93 2.34 10.19 19.67
CA PHE A 93 2.97 8.89 19.53
C PHE A 93 2.34 7.85 20.48
N GLU A 94 1.88 8.31 21.65
CA GLU A 94 1.11 7.52 22.61
C GLU A 94 -0.21 6.98 22.03
N ASP A 95 -0.94 7.75 21.22
CA ASP A 95 -2.21 7.29 20.60
C ASP A 95 -1.99 6.14 19.61
N VAL A 96 -0.85 6.14 18.91
CA VAL A 96 -0.47 5.06 18.00
C VAL A 96 -0.08 3.81 18.79
N GLU A 97 0.73 3.95 19.83
CA GLU A 97 1.08 2.82 20.71
C GLU A 97 -0.15 2.21 21.39
N ILE A 98 -1.10 3.04 21.84
CA ILE A 98 -2.34 2.59 22.47
C ILE A 98 -3.16 1.76 21.48
N ARG A 99 -3.40 2.26 20.26
CA ARG A 99 -4.15 1.51 19.24
C ARG A 99 -3.47 0.20 18.84
N VAL A 100 -2.15 0.20 18.70
CA VAL A 100 -1.39 -1.02 18.41
C VAL A 100 -1.53 -2.03 19.55
N LYS A 101 -1.43 -1.59 20.81
CA LYS A 101 -1.66 -2.46 21.98
C LYS A 101 -3.08 -3.02 21.99
N ASP A 102 -4.09 -2.22 21.68
CA ASP A 102 -5.48 -2.65 21.61
C ASP A 102 -5.67 -3.73 20.54
N PHE A 103 -5.13 -3.54 19.34
CA PHE A 103 -5.18 -4.56 18.28
C PHE A 103 -4.40 -5.82 18.62
N MET A 104 -3.24 -5.70 19.26
CA MET A 104 -2.45 -6.86 19.65
C MET A 104 -3.11 -7.62 20.81
N SER A 105 -3.92 -6.96 21.64
CA SER A 105 -4.57 -7.58 22.81
C SER A 105 -5.64 -8.62 22.45
N VAL A 106 -6.28 -8.49 21.28
CA VAL A 106 -7.34 -9.43 20.83
C VAL A 106 -6.79 -10.70 20.18
N LEU A 107 -5.47 -10.78 19.98
CA LEU A 107 -4.80 -11.90 19.35
C LEU A 107 -4.27 -12.91 20.35
N ASP A 108 -4.22 -14.18 19.95
CA ASP A 108 -3.46 -15.18 20.70
C ASP A 108 -1.94 -15.06 20.45
N GLU A 109 -1.11 -15.69 21.28
CA GLU A 109 0.36 -15.55 21.20
C GLU A 109 0.93 -15.99 19.85
N LYS A 110 0.34 -16.99 19.19
CA LYS A 110 0.80 -17.44 17.87
C LYS A 110 0.41 -16.43 16.79
N GLU A 111 -0.80 -15.90 16.86
CA GLU A 111 -1.27 -14.82 15.99
C GLU A 111 -0.43 -13.55 16.15
N LYS A 112 -0.14 -13.14 17.39
CA LYS A 112 0.75 -11.99 17.67
C LYS A 112 2.12 -12.19 17.06
N TYR A 113 2.73 -13.37 17.24
CA TYR A 113 4.03 -13.68 16.67
C TYR A 113 4.01 -13.60 15.14
N ILE A 114 3.03 -14.24 14.49
CA ILE A 114 2.90 -14.24 13.02
C ILE A 114 2.68 -12.82 12.49
N ILE A 115 1.83 -12.02 13.15
CA ILE A 115 1.63 -10.60 12.78
C ILE A 115 2.92 -9.81 12.97
N PHE A 116 3.63 -10.03 14.08
CA PHE A 116 4.85 -9.29 14.39
C PHE A 116 5.93 -9.54 13.33
N GLU A 117 6.25 -10.81 13.08
CA GLU A 117 7.23 -11.23 12.09
C GLU A 117 6.85 -10.78 10.68
N ARG A 118 5.56 -10.83 10.35
CA ARG A 118 5.10 -10.43 9.02
C ARG A 118 5.11 -8.92 8.80
N PHE A 119 4.69 -8.16 9.81
CA PHE A 119 4.43 -6.73 9.68
C PHE A 119 5.65 -5.87 10.04
N PHE A 120 6.29 -6.15 11.18
CA PHE A 120 7.42 -5.36 11.69
C PHE A 120 8.75 -5.88 11.19
N VAL A 121 8.96 -7.21 11.17
CA VAL A 121 10.22 -7.81 10.70
C VAL A 121 10.23 -7.97 9.18
N GLY A 122 9.07 -8.20 8.56
CA GLY A 122 8.90 -8.27 7.11
C GLY A 122 9.11 -9.66 6.50
N LYS A 123 9.10 -10.73 7.31
CA LYS A 123 9.28 -12.12 6.84
C LYS A 123 8.14 -12.58 5.93
N THR A 124 8.45 -13.46 4.99
CA THR A 124 7.47 -14.16 4.16
C THR A 124 6.73 -15.23 4.96
N MET A 125 5.55 -15.63 4.48
CA MET A 125 4.80 -16.72 5.15
C MET A 125 5.58 -18.05 5.13
N GLY A 126 6.46 -18.24 4.13
CA GLY A 126 7.31 -19.42 4.04
C GLY A 126 8.41 -19.41 5.10
N GLU A 127 9.08 -18.26 5.30
CA GLU A 127 10.09 -18.11 6.36
C GLU A 127 9.49 -18.33 7.75
N ILE A 128 8.32 -17.72 8.02
CA ILE A 128 7.61 -17.91 9.30
C ILE A 128 7.18 -19.37 9.47
N ALA A 129 6.72 -20.03 8.41
CA ALA A 129 6.34 -21.45 8.45
C ALA A 129 7.52 -22.36 8.82
N LEU A 130 8.71 -22.07 8.28
CA LEU A 130 9.94 -22.79 8.63
C LEU A 130 10.33 -22.58 10.09
N GLU A 131 10.25 -21.35 10.59
CA GLU A 131 10.61 -21.01 11.99
C GLU A 131 9.63 -21.56 13.02
N THR A 132 8.34 -21.62 12.67
CA THR A 132 7.27 -22.08 13.57
C THR A 132 6.96 -23.57 13.46
N GLU A 133 7.67 -24.31 12.60
CA GLU A 133 7.40 -25.71 12.26
C GLU A 133 5.95 -25.95 11.81
N MET A 134 5.38 -24.98 11.11
CA MET A 134 4.00 -25.03 10.59
C MET A 134 4.00 -25.13 9.08
N THR A 135 2.89 -25.57 8.50
CA THR A 135 2.71 -25.47 7.05
C THR A 135 2.46 -24.02 6.65
N TYR A 136 2.87 -23.64 5.44
CA TYR A 136 2.55 -22.35 4.83
C TYR A 136 1.06 -21.99 4.93
N TYR A 137 0.18 -22.98 4.72
CA TYR A 137 -1.27 -22.78 4.75
C TYR A 137 -1.78 -22.48 6.16
N GLN A 138 -1.22 -23.12 7.18
CA GLN A 138 -1.55 -22.81 8.57
C GLN A 138 -1.15 -21.37 8.90
N VAL A 139 0.10 -20.98 8.63
CA VAL A 139 0.57 -19.60 8.87
C VAL A 139 -0.29 -18.58 8.13
N ARG A 140 -0.61 -18.84 6.86
CA ARG A 140 -1.50 -17.97 6.07
C ARG A 140 -2.91 -17.88 6.66
N TRP A 141 -3.45 -18.99 7.15
CA TRP A 141 -4.77 -19.04 7.79
C TRP A 141 -4.77 -18.24 9.10
N MET A 142 -3.80 -18.47 9.99
CA MET A 142 -3.64 -17.71 11.25
C MET A 142 -3.45 -16.22 10.99
N TYR A 143 -2.59 -15.84 10.04
CA TYR A 143 -2.42 -14.43 9.67
C TYR A 143 -3.75 -13.80 9.24
N ARG A 144 -4.56 -14.52 8.45
CA ARG A 144 -5.86 -14.02 7.99
C ARG A 144 -6.84 -13.86 9.15
N GLN A 145 -6.90 -14.84 10.05
CA GLN A 145 -7.75 -14.79 11.24
C GLN A 145 -7.35 -13.66 12.18
N ALA A 146 -6.05 -13.45 12.40
CA ALA A 146 -5.53 -12.36 13.20
C ALA A 146 -5.95 -10.99 12.64
N ILE A 147 -5.80 -10.77 11.33
CA ILE A 147 -6.23 -9.53 10.67
C ILE A 147 -7.75 -9.33 10.78
N GLU A 148 -8.54 -10.40 10.72
CA GLU A 148 -10.00 -10.33 10.87
C GLU A 148 -10.39 -9.91 12.29
N LYS A 149 -9.80 -10.54 13.32
CA LYS A 149 -9.97 -10.16 14.74
C LYS A 149 -9.61 -8.69 15.00
N MET A 150 -8.45 -8.25 14.51
CA MET A 150 -8.01 -6.85 14.64
C MET A 150 -8.96 -5.86 13.94
N ARG A 151 -9.56 -6.24 12.82
CA ARG A 151 -10.50 -5.37 12.11
C ARG A 151 -11.84 -5.27 12.83
N ASP A 152 -12.30 -6.37 13.40
CA ASP A 152 -13.58 -6.41 14.09
C ASP A 152 -13.53 -5.66 15.43
N SER A 153 -12.35 -5.57 16.08
CA SER A 153 -12.17 -4.73 17.28
C SER A 153 -12.25 -3.22 17.01
N VAL A 154 -12.06 -2.77 15.76
CA VAL A 154 -12.23 -1.35 15.36
C VAL A 154 -13.69 -1.00 15.07
N LYS A 155 -14.53 -1.98 14.78
CA LYS A 155 -15.93 -1.77 14.36
C LYS A 155 -16.93 -1.76 15.52
N GLY A 156 -16.44 -1.89 16.76
CA GLY A 156 -17.23 -1.80 17.99
C GLY A 156 -17.58 -0.38 18.35
#